data_AF-A0A1C0AMN1-F1
#
_entry.id   AF-A0A1C0AMN1-F1
#
_cell.length_a   1.000
_cell.length_b   1.000
_cell.length_c   1.000
_cell.angle_alpha   90.00
_cell.angle_beta   90.00
_cell.angle_gamma   90.00
#
_symmetry.space_group_name_H-M   'P 1'
#
loop_
_entity.id
_entity.type
_entity.pdbx_description
1 polymer ?
#
loop_
_entity_poly.entity_id
_entity_poly.type
_entity_poly.pdbx_seq_one_letter_code
_entity_poly.pdbx_strand_id
1 'polypeptide(L)'
;MSLLRFVARSLFASYFVAEGVRAVTKPAELAPDAERFTSTVTPLLQRVVPADIAAYVPEKAETWVRAAGVAQVVGGAMYATGLGRRLGALLLAKASVLNLAISLPDKGAPKVAKGAARPEVLRNAALLGAAVLAARDTEGRPSLAWRAEHTAKVTERKAAAIGDDVTRSARKAAQRTEKQAKHLAKKARRSAKQLGRKLEGTIN
;
A
#
# COMPACT_ATOMS: atom_id res chain seq x y z
N MET A 1 -16.88 0.87 10.23
CA MET A 1 -15.80 1.33 11.15
C MET A 1 -16.35 1.32 12.57
N SER A 2 -15.53 1.00 13.57
CA SER A 2 -15.94 1.14 14.98
C SER A 2 -15.89 2.62 15.36
N LEU A 3 -16.91 3.11 16.09
CA LEU A 3 -17.00 4.50 16.54
C LEU A 3 -15.75 4.92 17.33
N LEU A 4 -15.23 4.01 18.16
CA LEU A 4 -13.99 4.19 18.92
C LEU A 4 -12.80 4.56 18.02
N ARG A 5 -12.70 3.90 16.85
CA ARG A 5 -11.59 4.12 15.93
C ARG A 5 -11.69 5.46 15.21
N PHE A 6 -12.90 5.91 14.91
CA PHE A 6 -13.12 7.24 14.34
C PHE A 6 -12.70 8.31 15.35
N VAL A 7 -13.17 8.20 16.60
CA VAL A 7 -12.82 9.15 17.67
C VAL A 7 -11.31 9.18 17.93
N ALA A 8 -10.65 8.02 18.01
CA ALA A 8 -9.21 7.95 18.20
C ALA A 8 -8.43 8.63 17.06
N ARG A 9 -8.88 8.51 15.81
CA ARG A 9 -8.24 9.17 14.66
C ARG A 9 -8.45 10.66 14.65
N SER A 10 -9.67 11.11 14.93
CA SER A 10 -9.98 12.54 14.99
C SER A 10 -9.20 13.21 16.12
N LEU A 11 -9.07 12.55 17.28
CA LEU A 11 -8.24 13.03 18.38
C LEU A 11 -6.74 13.07 18.03
N PHE A 12 -6.22 12.04 17.36
CA PHE A 12 -4.82 12.04 16.95
C PHE A 12 -4.54 13.10 15.88
N ALA A 13 -5.43 13.24 14.90
CA ALA A 13 -5.31 14.22 13.82
C ALA A 13 -5.40 15.66 14.33
N SER A 14 -6.24 15.93 15.34
CA SER A 14 -6.47 17.29 15.86
C SER A 14 -5.19 17.96 16.31
N TYR A 15 -4.25 17.20 16.92
CA TYR A 15 -2.95 17.71 17.32
C TYR A 15 -2.17 18.25 16.11
N PHE A 16 -2.05 17.47 15.04
CA PHE A 16 -1.29 17.87 13.85
C PHE A 16 -1.99 18.97 13.05
N VAL A 17 -3.32 18.99 13.04
CA VAL A 17 -4.08 20.07 12.41
C VAL A 17 -3.90 21.37 13.18
N ALA A 18 -3.98 21.34 14.52
CA ALA A 18 -3.74 22.52 15.35
C ALA A 18 -2.31 23.06 15.18
N GLU A 19 -1.33 22.18 15.15
CA GLU A 19 0.07 22.55 14.94
C GLU A 19 0.30 23.11 13.52
N GLY A 20 -0.27 22.46 12.49
CA GLY A 20 -0.17 22.91 11.11
C GLY A 20 -0.86 24.26 10.88
N VAL A 21 -2.02 24.50 11.49
CA VAL A 21 -2.71 25.81 11.43
C VAL A 21 -1.86 26.90 12.09
N ARG A 22 -1.21 26.62 13.22
CA ARG A 22 -0.27 27.56 13.85
C ARG A 22 0.93 27.86 12.94
N ALA A 23 1.50 26.83 12.31
CA ALA A 23 2.58 26.99 11.34
C ALA A 23 2.20 27.84 10.12
N VAL A 24 0.94 27.77 9.67
CA VAL A 24 0.44 28.57 8.53
C VAL A 24 0.11 30.01 8.94
N THR A 25 -0.57 30.20 10.08
CA THR A 25 -1.10 31.50 10.51
C THR A 25 -0.07 32.37 11.20
N LYS A 26 0.88 31.77 11.93
CA LYS A 26 1.90 32.49 12.71
C LYS A 26 3.32 31.98 12.42
N PRO A 27 3.82 32.12 11.17
CA PRO A 27 5.16 31.66 10.82
C PRO A 27 6.26 32.47 11.55
N ALA A 28 5.99 33.74 11.88
CA ALA A 28 6.96 34.64 12.52
C ALA A 28 7.20 34.34 14.01
N GLU A 29 6.20 33.81 14.74
CA GLU A 29 6.39 33.34 16.13
C GLU A 29 7.22 32.05 16.18
N LEU A 30 7.19 31.26 15.11
CA LEU A 30 7.98 30.06 14.93
C LEU A 30 9.34 30.34 14.27
N ALA A 31 9.65 31.59 13.90
CA ALA A 31 10.87 31.98 13.20
C ALA A 31 12.19 31.58 13.90
N PRO A 32 12.35 31.69 15.23
CA PRO A 32 13.59 31.23 15.89
C PRO A 32 13.73 29.70 15.92
N ASP A 33 12.62 28.95 15.97
CA ASP A 33 12.63 27.50 15.77
C ASP A 33 12.74 27.14 14.27
N ALA A 34 12.30 28.03 13.39
CA ALA A 34 12.42 27.93 11.94
C ALA A 34 13.86 28.16 11.48
N GLU A 35 14.64 29.02 12.11
CA GLU A 35 16.08 29.15 11.81
C GLU A 35 16.81 27.84 12.13
N ARG A 36 16.51 27.19 13.26
CA ARG A 36 17.00 25.83 13.58
C ARG A 36 16.46 24.77 12.62
N PHE A 37 15.21 24.92 12.18
CA PHE A 37 14.61 24.09 11.16
C PHE A 37 15.35 24.23 9.83
N THR A 38 15.53 25.44 9.30
CA THR A 38 16.31 25.65 8.08
C THR A 38 17.77 25.22 8.26
N SER A 39 18.43 25.45 9.38
CA SER A 39 19.83 25.02 9.55
C SER A 39 20.00 23.49 9.60
N THR A 40 18.97 22.76 10.05
CA THR A 40 19.02 21.28 10.18
C THR A 40 18.38 20.56 9.00
N VAL A 41 17.33 21.15 8.41
CA VAL A 41 16.54 20.61 7.30
C VAL A 41 17.21 20.92 5.97
N THR A 42 17.75 22.12 5.75
CA THR A 42 18.44 22.47 4.50
C THR A 42 19.53 21.47 4.11
N PRO A 43 20.43 21.00 5.01
CA PRO A 43 21.43 20.00 4.63
C PRO A 43 20.85 18.58 4.42
N LEU A 44 19.73 18.23 5.07
CA LEU A 44 19.04 16.95 4.86
C LEU A 44 18.21 16.94 3.56
N LEU A 45 17.58 18.07 3.23
CA LEU A 45 16.87 18.28 1.97
C LEU A 45 17.85 18.34 0.80
N GLN A 46 18.96 19.06 0.93
CA GLN A 46 20.03 19.11 -0.08
C GLN A 46 20.67 17.74 -0.36
N ARG A 47 20.65 16.80 0.60
CA ARG A 47 21.13 15.43 0.42
C ARG A 47 20.16 14.48 -0.29
N VAL A 48 18.87 14.82 -0.29
CA VAL A 48 17.80 13.94 -0.81
C VAL A 48 17.15 14.52 -2.06
N VAL A 49 17.26 15.83 -2.27
CA VAL A 49 16.69 16.55 -3.41
C VAL A 49 17.73 16.64 -4.53
N PRO A 50 17.46 16.06 -5.73
CA PRO A 50 18.30 16.26 -6.91
C PRO A 50 18.41 17.74 -7.29
N ALA A 51 19.54 18.13 -7.87
CA ALA A 51 19.89 19.52 -8.20
C ALA A 51 18.83 20.29 -9.01
N ASP A 52 17.95 19.58 -9.74
CA ASP A 52 16.90 20.17 -10.58
C ASP A 52 15.76 20.85 -9.80
N ILE A 53 15.57 20.51 -8.52
CA ILE A 53 14.53 21.13 -7.66
C ILE A 53 15.12 22.22 -6.75
N ALA A 54 16.45 22.33 -6.66
CA ALA A 54 17.13 23.36 -5.88
C ALA A 54 16.80 24.80 -6.35
N ALA A 55 16.48 24.97 -7.63
CA ALA A 55 16.06 26.25 -8.21
C ALA A 55 14.63 26.68 -7.80
N TYR A 56 13.81 25.75 -7.30
CA TYR A 56 12.44 26.01 -6.81
C TYR A 56 12.37 26.07 -5.27
N VAL A 57 13.52 25.97 -4.59
CA VAL A 57 13.62 26.06 -3.14
C VAL A 57 13.36 27.51 -2.72
N PRO A 58 12.29 27.78 -1.95
CA PRO A 58 12.05 29.13 -1.43
C PRO A 58 13.20 29.54 -0.50
N GLU A 59 13.83 30.69 -0.78
CA GLU A 59 14.94 31.25 0.02
C GLU A 59 14.52 31.62 1.45
N LYS A 60 13.21 31.72 1.72
CA LYS A 60 12.65 32.17 3.01
C LYS A 60 12.16 31.00 3.85
N ALA A 61 12.75 30.80 5.03
CA ALA A 61 12.39 29.78 6.01
C ALA A 61 10.87 29.77 6.35
N GLU A 62 10.25 30.95 6.40
CA GLU A 62 8.81 31.10 6.64
C GLU A 62 7.93 30.38 5.60
N THR A 63 8.39 30.29 4.35
CA THR A 63 7.65 29.64 3.27
C THR A 63 7.69 28.12 3.43
N TRP A 64 8.81 27.58 3.93
CA TRP A 64 8.96 26.17 4.28
C TRP A 64 8.07 25.78 5.46
N VAL A 65 8.03 26.61 6.51
CA VAL A 65 7.16 26.39 7.67
C VAL A 65 5.70 26.40 7.27
N ARG A 66 5.28 27.33 6.40
CA ARG A 66 3.92 27.36 5.85
C ARG A 66 3.61 26.12 5.00
N ALA A 67 4.51 25.71 4.11
CA ALA A 67 4.32 24.52 3.28
C ALA A 67 4.22 23.24 4.11
N ALA A 68 5.08 23.09 5.12
CA ALA A 68 5.03 22.00 6.08
C ALA A 68 3.73 22.02 6.90
N GLY A 69 3.28 23.20 7.33
CA GLY A 69 2.01 23.39 8.03
C GLY A 69 0.81 22.97 7.18
N VAL A 70 0.77 23.37 5.90
CA VAL A 70 -0.26 22.92 4.94
C VAL A 70 -0.24 21.40 4.78
N ALA A 71 0.95 20.80 4.66
CA ALA A 71 1.09 19.35 4.55
C ALA A 71 0.60 18.61 5.81
N GLN A 72 0.81 19.17 7.00
CA GLN A 72 0.27 18.64 8.26
C GLN A 72 -1.24 18.75 8.35
N VAL A 73 -1.83 19.87 7.92
CA VAL A 73 -3.30 20.04 7.89
C VAL A 73 -3.93 19.08 6.90
N VAL A 74 -3.41 18.98 5.68
CA VAL A 74 -3.90 18.05 4.66
C VAL A 74 -3.71 16.60 5.12
N GLY A 75 -2.54 16.25 5.65
CA GLY A 75 -2.24 14.91 6.16
C GLY A 75 -3.14 14.52 7.35
N GLY A 76 -3.39 15.47 8.26
CA GLY A 76 -4.30 15.31 9.39
C GLY A 76 -5.76 15.14 8.94
N ALA A 77 -6.22 15.95 7.99
CA ALA A 77 -7.56 15.84 7.41
C ALA A 77 -7.75 14.51 6.66
N MET A 78 -6.78 14.09 5.85
CA MET A 78 -6.78 12.79 5.17
C MET A 78 -6.80 11.62 6.17
N TYR A 79 -6.07 11.74 7.28
CA TYR A 79 -6.04 10.73 8.33
C TYR A 79 -7.36 10.66 9.11
N ALA A 80 -7.95 11.81 9.44
CA ALA A 80 -9.23 11.91 10.15
C ALA A 80 -10.42 11.43 9.29
N THR A 81 -10.47 11.85 8.02
CA THR A 81 -11.53 11.47 7.07
C THR A 81 -11.37 10.03 6.56
N GLY A 82 -10.16 9.47 6.65
CA GLY A 82 -9.85 8.12 6.21
C GLY A 82 -9.55 7.98 4.71
N LEU A 83 -9.60 9.08 3.95
CA LEU A 83 -9.26 9.11 2.52
C LEU A 83 -7.74 9.22 2.36
N GLY A 84 -7.08 8.14 1.94
CA GLY A 84 -5.60 8.11 1.84
C GLY A 84 -4.89 7.95 3.19
N ARG A 85 -5.55 7.30 4.16
CA ARG A 85 -5.10 7.13 5.56
C ARG A 85 -3.62 6.75 5.75
N ARG A 86 -3.08 5.87 4.91
CA ARG A 86 -1.66 5.45 5.01
C ARG A 86 -0.70 6.56 4.59
N LEU A 87 -1.06 7.32 3.56
CA LEU A 87 -0.26 8.47 3.12
C LEU A 87 -0.32 9.58 4.16
N GLY A 88 -1.52 9.88 4.70
CA GLY A 88 -1.69 10.81 5.81
C GLY A 88 -0.85 10.42 7.03
N ALA A 89 -0.95 9.16 7.48
CA ALA A 89 -0.14 8.67 8.62
C ALA A 89 1.37 8.71 8.36
N LEU A 90 1.83 8.42 7.13
CA LEU A 90 3.24 8.54 6.76
C LEU A 90 3.72 10.00 6.72
N LEU A 91 2.89 10.91 6.22
CA LEU A 91 3.14 12.35 6.26
C LEU A 91 3.26 12.84 7.71
N LEU A 92 2.32 12.45 8.57
CA LEU A 92 2.35 12.79 9.99
C LEU A 92 3.56 12.16 10.70
N ALA A 93 3.92 10.92 10.38
CA ALA A 93 5.12 10.28 10.94
C ALA A 93 6.40 11.04 10.55
N LYS A 94 6.53 11.45 9.28
CA LYS A 94 7.65 12.30 8.82
C LYS A 94 7.67 13.64 9.54
N ALA A 95 6.50 14.27 9.73
CA ALA A 95 6.37 15.50 10.50
C ALA A 95 6.81 15.29 11.97
N SER A 96 6.45 14.17 12.60
CA SER A 96 6.88 13.85 13.96
C SER A 96 8.38 13.61 14.09
N VAL A 97 9.01 12.93 13.11
CA VAL A 97 10.49 12.79 13.07
C VAL A 97 11.14 14.16 13.04
N LEU A 98 10.60 15.03 12.20
CA LEU A 98 11.13 16.35 12.00
C LEU A 98 10.98 17.22 13.26
N ASN A 99 9.81 17.21 13.89
CA ASN A 99 9.58 17.89 15.16
C ASN A 99 10.50 17.36 16.27
N LEU A 100 10.75 16.05 16.32
CA LEU A 100 11.69 15.46 17.27
C LEU A 100 13.13 15.95 17.04
N ALA A 101 13.54 16.10 15.77
CA ALA A 101 14.85 16.63 15.41
C ALA A 101 15.03 18.10 15.85
N ILE A 102 13.98 18.91 15.78
CA ILE A 102 14.00 20.33 16.20
C ILE A 102 14.05 20.45 17.72
N SER A 103 13.22 19.67 18.43
CA SER A 103 13.12 19.78 19.90
C SER A 103 14.33 19.17 20.63
N LEU A 104 15.21 18.46 19.94
CA LEU A 104 16.42 17.87 20.53
C LEU A 104 17.41 18.99 20.92
N PRO A 105 17.75 19.15 22.21
CA PRO A 105 18.66 20.19 22.64
C PRO A 105 20.10 19.89 22.19
N ASP A 106 20.82 20.93 21.78
CA ASP A 106 22.22 20.83 21.37
C ASP A 106 23.11 20.18 22.44
N LYS A 107 24.14 19.44 21.99
CA LYS A 107 25.04 18.68 22.87
C LYS A 107 25.67 19.57 23.95
N GLY A 108 25.91 20.86 23.67
CA GLY A 108 26.45 21.87 24.59
C GLY A 108 25.45 22.65 25.45
N ALA A 109 24.14 22.39 25.35
CA ALA A 109 23.14 23.20 26.06
C ALA A 109 23.17 23.03 27.60
N PRO A 110 22.87 24.09 28.38
CA PRO A 110 22.81 24.04 29.85
C PRO A 110 21.83 22.97 30.35
N LYS A 111 22.11 22.34 31.50
CA LYS A 111 21.23 21.31 32.10
C LYS A 111 19.79 21.79 32.30
N VAL A 112 19.60 23.09 32.58
CA VAL A 112 18.29 23.73 32.75
C VAL A 112 17.52 23.79 31.42
N ALA A 113 18.17 24.20 30.33
CA ALA A 113 17.56 24.22 28.99
C ALA A 113 17.24 22.80 28.49
N LYS A 114 18.10 21.83 28.78
CA LYS A 114 17.81 20.40 28.51
C LYS A 114 16.62 19.90 29.32
N GLY A 115 16.46 20.36 30.57
CA GLY A 115 15.31 20.05 31.41
C GLY A 115 13.99 20.55 30.84
N ALA A 116 13.97 21.79 30.32
CA ALA A 116 12.80 22.41 29.72
C ALA A 116 12.38 21.77 28.38
N ALA A 117 13.33 21.27 27.58
CA ALA A 117 13.06 20.63 26.28
C ALA A 117 12.61 19.15 26.39
N ARG A 118 12.96 18.45 27.48
CA ARG A 118 12.58 17.03 27.72
C ARG A 118 11.09 16.72 27.51
N PRO A 119 10.12 17.45 28.10
CA PRO A 119 8.71 17.14 27.93
C PRO A 119 8.26 17.23 26.46
N GLU A 120 8.82 18.17 25.70
CA GLU A 120 8.49 18.34 24.29
C GLU A 120 9.07 17.22 23.42
N VAL A 121 10.33 16.84 23.67
CA VAL A 121 10.98 15.68 23.03
C VAL A 121 10.20 14.39 23.32
N LEU A 122 9.79 14.17 24.58
CA LEU A 122 9.00 13.00 24.97
C LEU A 122 7.63 12.98 24.28
N ARG A 123 6.95 14.14 24.20
CA ARG A 123 5.68 14.27 23.47
C ARG A 123 5.85 13.92 22.00
N ASN A 124 6.86 14.48 21.34
CA ASN A 124 7.12 14.24 19.91
C ASN A 124 7.51 12.77 19.66
N ALA A 125 8.24 12.13 20.56
CA ALA A 125 8.55 10.70 20.50
C ALA A 125 7.29 9.82 20.67
N ALA A 126 6.40 10.16 21.60
CA ALA A 126 5.13 9.46 21.79
C ALA A 126 4.23 9.58 20.54
N LEU A 127 4.16 10.77 19.95
CA LEU A 127 3.41 11.03 18.72
C LEU A 127 3.99 10.30 17.51
N LEU A 128 5.31 10.19 17.42
CA LEU A 128 5.98 9.37 16.41
C LEU A 128 5.60 7.89 16.56
N GLY A 129 5.68 7.34 17.78
CA GLY A 129 5.28 5.95 18.04
C GLY A 129 3.83 5.68 17.63
N ALA A 130 2.92 6.59 17.99
CA ALA A 130 1.52 6.53 17.58
C ALA A 130 1.33 6.66 16.06
N ALA A 131 2.09 7.52 15.38
CA ALA A 131 2.03 7.70 13.93
C ALA A 131 2.50 6.45 13.17
N VAL A 132 3.56 5.79 13.64
CA VAL A 132 4.08 4.54 13.05
C VAL A 132 3.06 3.41 13.20
N LEU A 133 2.44 3.30 14.38
CA LEU A 133 1.38 2.33 14.62
C LEU A 133 0.18 2.59 13.70
N ALA A 134 -0.22 3.87 13.57
CA ALA A 134 -1.30 4.30 12.67
C ALA A 134 -0.99 4.00 11.19
N ALA A 135 0.26 4.13 10.74
CA ALA A 135 0.67 3.83 9.37
C ALA A 135 0.58 2.33 9.02
N ARG A 136 0.71 1.47 10.03
CA ARG A 136 0.61 0.01 9.91
C ARG A 136 -0.82 -0.52 10.09
N ASP A 137 -1.73 0.24 10.67
CA ASP A 137 -3.13 -0.18 10.84
C ASP A 137 -3.84 -0.32 9.48
N THR A 138 -4.27 -1.53 9.15
CA THR A 138 -5.05 -1.85 7.93
C THR A 138 -6.55 -1.90 8.18
N GLU A 139 -7.02 -1.73 9.41
CA GLU A 139 -8.45 -1.69 9.82
C GLU A 139 -9.32 -2.77 9.14
N GLY A 140 -8.76 -3.97 8.99
CA GLY A 140 -9.45 -5.10 8.35
C GLY A 140 -9.64 -4.98 6.84
N ARG A 141 -9.13 -3.92 6.19
CA ARG A 141 -9.06 -3.86 4.73
C ARG A 141 -7.84 -4.65 4.24
N PRO A 142 -8.01 -5.54 3.26
CA PRO A 142 -6.87 -6.26 2.70
C PRO A 142 -5.85 -5.28 2.13
N SER A 143 -4.57 -5.54 2.43
CA SER A 143 -3.48 -4.70 1.93
C SER A 143 -3.39 -4.79 0.40
N LEU A 144 -2.78 -3.79 -0.26
CA LEU A 144 -2.56 -3.85 -1.71
C LEU A 144 -1.77 -5.09 -2.12
N ALA A 145 -0.78 -5.47 -1.31
CA ALA A 145 -0.02 -6.71 -1.49
C ALA A 145 -0.93 -7.95 -1.40
N TRP A 146 -1.80 -8.01 -0.39
CA TRP A 146 -2.80 -9.09 -0.28
C TRP A 146 -3.72 -9.12 -1.49
N ARG A 147 -4.19 -7.96 -1.99
CA ARG A 147 -5.07 -7.90 -3.17
C ARG A 147 -4.35 -8.36 -4.43
N ALA A 148 -3.08 -8.01 -4.60
CA ALA A 148 -2.26 -8.47 -5.72
C ALA A 148 -2.04 -9.98 -5.67
N GLU A 149 -1.61 -10.50 -4.52
CA GLU A 149 -1.37 -11.94 -4.31
C GLU A 149 -2.66 -12.75 -4.44
N HIS A 150 -3.77 -12.26 -3.88
CA HIS A 150 -5.07 -12.91 -3.97
C HIS A 150 -5.58 -12.93 -5.42
N THR A 151 -5.38 -11.85 -6.17
CA THR A 151 -5.76 -11.80 -7.59
C THR A 151 -4.92 -12.78 -8.40
N ALA A 152 -3.60 -12.84 -8.17
CA ALA A 152 -2.72 -13.81 -8.81
C ALA A 152 -3.15 -15.26 -8.52
N LYS A 153 -3.43 -15.57 -7.26
CA LYS A 153 -3.87 -16.91 -6.82
C LYS A 153 -5.23 -17.31 -7.39
N VAL A 154 -6.16 -16.36 -7.50
CA VAL A 154 -7.47 -16.59 -8.14
C VAL A 154 -7.29 -16.85 -9.64
N THR A 155 -6.42 -16.11 -10.31
CA THR A 155 -6.12 -16.31 -11.73
C THR A 155 -5.46 -17.66 -11.98
N GLU A 156 -4.48 -18.05 -11.16
CA GLU A 156 -3.81 -19.36 -11.23
C GLU A 156 -4.81 -20.51 -11.07
N ARG A 157 -5.69 -20.43 -10.07
CA ARG A 157 -6.74 -21.44 -9.86
C ARG A 157 -7.70 -21.54 -11.04
N LYS A 158 -8.08 -20.41 -11.65
CA LYS A 158 -8.92 -20.42 -12.85
C LYS A 158 -8.19 -21.05 -14.05
N ALA A 159 -6.91 -20.74 -14.23
CA ALA A 159 -6.10 -21.35 -15.28
C ALA A 159 -5.96 -22.86 -15.11
N ALA A 160 -5.72 -23.33 -13.88
CA ALA A 160 -5.66 -24.76 -13.57
C ALA A 160 -7.01 -25.47 -13.86
N ALA A 161 -8.13 -24.87 -13.44
CA ALA A 161 -9.46 -25.43 -13.72
C ALA A 161 -9.76 -25.53 -15.22
N ILE A 162 -9.36 -24.52 -16.00
CA ILE A 162 -9.48 -24.56 -17.48
C ILE A 162 -8.63 -25.70 -18.05
N GLY A 163 -7.39 -25.87 -17.59
CA GLY A 163 -6.52 -26.97 -18.01
C GLY A 163 -7.13 -28.35 -17.73
N ASP A 164 -7.71 -28.53 -16.55
CA ASP A 164 -8.39 -29.77 -16.16
C ASP A 164 -9.62 -30.05 -17.02
N ASP A 165 -10.45 -29.04 -17.29
CA ASP A 165 -11.64 -29.17 -18.13
C ASP A 165 -11.28 -29.48 -19.59
N VAL A 166 -10.22 -28.87 -20.12
CA VAL A 166 -9.69 -29.19 -21.46
C VAL A 166 -9.21 -30.63 -21.51
N THR A 167 -8.44 -31.07 -20.51
CA THR A 167 -7.93 -32.44 -20.43
C THR A 167 -9.08 -33.46 -20.34
N ARG A 168 -10.10 -33.16 -19.53
CA ARG A 168 -11.28 -34.00 -19.37
C ARG A 168 -12.11 -34.07 -20.66
N SER A 169 -12.23 -32.95 -21.36
CA SER A 169 -12.93 -32.85 -22.65
C SER A 169 -12.19 -33.64 -23.73
N ALA A 170 -10.87 -33.51 -23.81
CA ALA A 170 -10.02 -34.27 -24.72
C ALA A 170 -10.11 -35.78 -24.46
N ARG A 171 -10.07 -36.20 -23.18
CA ARG A 171 -10.23 -37.62 -22.81
C ARG A 171 -11.60 -38.18 -23.20
N LYS A 172 -12.68 -37.40 -22.98
CA LYS A 172 -14.04 -37.80 -23.41
C LYS A 172 -14.15 -37.90 -24.93
N ALA A 173 -13.51 -36.99 -25.68
CA ALA A 173 -13.48 -37.04 -27.14
C ALA A 173 -12.73 -38.29 -27.62
N ALA A 174 -11.56 -38.58 -27.07
CA ALA A 174 -10.78 -39.79 -27.39
C ALA A 174 -11.54 -41.10 -27.10
N GLN A 175 -12.28 -41.16 -25.98
CA GLN A 175 -13.12 -42.32 -25.68
C GLN A 175 -14.28 -42.48 -26.67
N ARG A 176 -14.87 -41.38 -27.16
CA ARG A 176 -15.94 -41.42 -28.16
C ARG A 176 -15.41 -41.91 -29.51
N THR A 177 -14.25 -41.42 -29.95
CA THR A 177 -13.61 -41.87 -31.19
C THR A 177 -13.21 -43.34 -31.10
N GLU A 178 -12.66 -43.80 -29.97
CA GLU A 178 -12.34 -45.22 -29.76
C GLU A 178 -13.60 -46.11 -29.83
N LYS A 179 -14.70 -45.70 -29.19
CA LYS A 179 -15.99 -46.42 -29.26
C LYS A 179 -16.53 -46.47 -30.69
N GLN A 180 -16.48 -45.36 -31.42
CA GLN A 180 -16.89 -45.31 -32.82
C GLN A 180 -16.03 -46.22 -33.70
N ALA A 181 -14.71 -46.20 -33.52
CA ALA A 181 -13.79 -47.08 -34.24
C ALA A 181 -14.09 -48.57 -33.98
N LYS A 182 -14.34 -48.96 -32.72
CA LYS A 182 -14.75 -50.35 -32.38
C LYS A 182 -16.08 -50.74 -33.03
N HIS A 183 -17.06 -49.84 -33.05
CA HIS A 183 -18.35 -50.08 -33.71
C HIS A 183 -18.20 -50.25 -35.23
N LEU A 184 -17.39 -49.42 -35.87
CA LEU A 184 -17.09 -49.52 -37.31
C LEU A 184 -16.36 -50.83 -37.63
N ALA A 185 -15.33 -51.19 -36.86
CA ALA A 185 -14.61 -52.46 -37.03
C ALA A 185 -15.54 -53.67 -36.85
N LYS A 186 -16.47 -53.63 -35.88
CA LYS A 186 -17.46 -54.70 -35.67
C LYS A 186 -18.46 -54.79 -36.82
N LYS A 187 -18.91 -53.66 -37.39
CA LYS A 187 -19.75 -53.65 -38.59
C LYS A 187 -19.00 -54.22 -39.79
N ALA A 188 -17.78 -53.77 -40.06
CA ALA A 188 -16.95 -54.27 -41.15
C ALA A 188 -16.73 -55.79 -41.06
N ARG A 189 -16.41 -56.32 -39.86
CA ARG A 189 -16.31 -57.78 -39.63
C ARG A 189 -17.61 -58.53 -39.93
N ARG A 190 -18.76 -57.99 -39.54
CA ARG A 190 -20.08 -58.61 -39.82
C ARG A 190 -20.36 -58.64 -41.31
N SER A 191 -20.10 -57.54 -42.01
CA SER A 191 -20.26 -57.45 -43.48
C SER A 191 -19.35 -58.43 -44.20
N ALA A 192 -18.07 -58.55 -43.80
CA ALA A 192 -17.13 -59.53 -44.34
C ALA A 192 -17.62 -60.98 -44.11
N LYS A 193 -18.15 -61.29 -42.92
CA LYS A 193 -18.69 -62.63 -42.61
C LYS A 193 -19.95 -62.96 -43.41
N GLN A 194 -20.81 -61.96 -43.69
CA GLN A 194 -21.99 -62.13 -44.55
C GLN A 194 -21.61 -62.35 -46.01
N LEU A 195 -20.59 -61.62 -46.51
CA LEU A 195 -20.05 -61.82 -47.85
C LEU A 195 -19.44 -63.21 -48.02
N GLY A 196 -18.64 -63.67 -47.05
CA GLY A 196 -18.08 -65.04 -47.07
C GLY A 196 -19.17 -66.12 -47.12
N ARG A 197 -20.21 -65.99 -46.28
CA ARG A 197 -21.35 -66.92 -46.31
C ARG A 197 -22.13 -66.92 -47.62
N LYS A 198 -22.29 -65.75 -48.26
CA LYS A 198 -22.93 -65.66 -49.58
C LYS A 198 -22.09 -66.38 -50.63
N LEU A 199 -20.77 -66.17 -50.64
CA LEU A 199 -19.86 -66.82 -51.58
C LEU A 199 -19.85 -68.34 -51.42
N GLU A 200 -19.77 -68.87 -50.19
CA GLU A 200 -19.85 -70.32 -49.93
C GLU A 200 -21.19 -70.92 -50.37
N GLY A 201 -22.30 -70.19 -50.19
CA GLY A 201 -23.62 -70.63 -50.65
C GLY A 201 -23.85 -70.52 -52.16
N THR A 202 -22.93 -69.93 -52.92
CA THR A 202 -23.01 -69.89 -54.40
C THR A 202 -22.16 -70.96 -55.07
N ILE A 203 -21.34 -71.70 -54.29
CA ILE A 203 -20.37 -72.69 -54.79
C ILE A 203 -20.89 -74.14 -54.61
N ASN A 204 -22.00 -74.34 -53.89
CA ASN A 204 -22.78 -75.59 -53.85
C ASN A 204 -24.05 -75.46 -54.70
#